data_AF-A0A2E8MEY5-F1
#
_entry.id   AF-A0A2E8MEY5-F1
#
_cell.length_a   1.000
_cell.length_b   1.000
_cell.length_c   1.000
_cell.angle_alpha   90.00
_cell.angle_beta   90.00
_cell.angle_gamma   90.00
#
_symmetry.space_group_name_H-M   'P 1'
#
loop_
_entity.id
_entity.type
_entity.pdbx_description
1 polymer ?
#
loop_
_entity_poly.entity_id
_entity_poly.type
_entity_poly.pdbx_seq_one_letter_code
_entity_poly.pdbx_strand_id
1 'polypeptide(L)'
;MTPREKNLLILLCGTLFLVLNVVGYKKLYAPKITAANARVSTLEREYARAEGNLRQSDRWQKSMNWLENSEGKPTTYAEAQSKLQTFMRKQADARGLTTRDEGFLPHVEGPYYTRVRVKYKLTGMEQQVQQWIMSVHQPRQ
;
A
#
# COMPACT_ATOMS: atom_id res chain seq x y z
N MET A 1 -21.25 48.49 -66.00
CA MET A 1 -20.50 48.36 -64.74
C MET A 1 -19.19 49.10 -64.86
N THR A 2 -18.94 50.05 -63.97
CA THR A 2 -17.69 50.83 -64.03
C THR A 2 -16.51 49.96 -63.54
N PRO A 3 -15.28 50.17 -64.05
CA PRO A 3 -14.10 49.36 -63.68
C PRO A 3 -13.85 49.31 -62.16
N ARG A 4 -14.22 50.39 -61.46
CA ARG A 4 -14.09 50.52 -60.01
C ARG A 4 -15.03 49.59 -59.24
N GLU A 5 -16.28 49.45 -59.68
CA GLU A 5 -17.26 48.54 -59.05
C GLU A 5 -16.83 47.07 -59.19
N LYS A 6 -16.28 46.69 -60.35
CA LYS A 6 -15.80 45.31 -60.60
C LYS A 6 -14.61 44.94 -59.69
N ASN A 7 -13.67 45.86 -59.50
CA ASN A 7 -12.53 45.64 -58.60
C ASN A 7 -12.96 45.59 -57.12
N LEU A 8 -13.93 46.41 -56.72
CA LEU A 8 -14.48 46.36 -55.36
C LEU A 8 -15.18 45.03 -55.09
N LEU A 9 -15.91 44.49 -56.06
CA LEU A 9 -16.64 43.22 -55.95
C LEU A 9 -15.67 42.02 -55.87
N ILE A 10 -14.59 42.02 -56.65
CA ILE A 10 -13.54 41.00 -56.56
C ILE A 10 -12.85 41.03 -55.19
N LEU A 11 -12.55 42.22 -54.66
CA LEU A 11 -11.96 42.37 -53.33
C LEU A 11 -12.92 41.86 -52.25
N LEU A 12 -14.20 42.21 -52.32
CA LEU A 12 -15.21 41.74 -51.37
C LEU A 12 -15.37 40.22 -51.40
N CYS A 13 -15.44 39.61 -52.59
CA CYS A 13 -15.48 38.16 -52.74
C CYS A 13 -14.22 37.47 -52.21
N GLY A 14 -13.04 38.03 -52.46
CA GLY A 14 -11.77 37.51 -51.94
C GLY A 14 -11.71 37.57 -50.41
N THR A 15 -12.18 38.68 -49.82
CA THR A 15 -12.22 38.85 -48.36
C THR A 15 -13.23 37.89 -47.72
N LEU A 16 -14.41 37.72 -48.32
CA LEU A 16 -15.44 36.78 -47.87
C LEU A 16 -14.92 35.33 -47.90
N PHE A 17 -14.20 34.96 -48.96
CA PHE A 17 -13.59 33.63 -49.08
C PHE A 17 -12.55 33.35 -48.00
N LEU A 18 -11.70 34.34 -47.68
CA LEU A 18 -10.72 34.23 -46.60
C LEU A 18 -11.39 34.08 -45.23
N VAL A 19 -12.41 34.89 -44.94
CA VAL A 19 -13.16 34.81 -43.68
C VAL A 19 -13.84 33.45 -43.53
N LEU A 20 -14.48 32.94 -44.59
CA LEU A 20 -15.11 31.61 -44.59
C LEU A 20 -14.10 30.49 -44.32
N ASN A 21 -12.92 30.54 -44.93
CA ASN A 21 -11.87 29.56 -44.71
C ASN A 21 -11.33 29.60 -43.27
N VAL A 22 -11.07 30.79 -42.72
CA VAL A 22 -10.58 30.95 -41.35
C VAL A 22 -11.62 30.46 -40.33
N VAL A 23 -12.90 30.81 -40.53
CA VAL A 23 -13.99 30.37 -39.66
C VAL A 23 -14.19 28.85 -39.76
N GLY A 24 -14.17 28.29 -40.98
CA GLY A 24 -14.27 26.85 -41.21
C GLY A 24 -13.14 26.08 -40.53
N TYR A 25 -11.90 26.56 -40.67
CA TYR A 25 -10.73 25.97 -40.01
C TYR A 25 -10.84 26.02 -38.48
N LYS A 26 -11.20 27.17 -37.91
CA LYS A 26 -11.34 27.33 -36.45
C LYS A 26 -12.48 26.50 -35.86
N LYS A 27 -13.63 26.39 -36.53
CA LYS A 27 -14.78 25.63 -35.99
C LYS A 27 -14.67 24.13 -36.19
N LEU A 28 -14.11 23.66 -37.31
CA LEU A 28 -14.13 22.23 -37.65
C LEU A 28 -12.82 21.50 -37.35
N TYR A 29 -11.67 22.15 -37.56
CA TYR A 29 -10.36 21.49 -37.48
C TYR A 29 -9.65 21.74 -36.16
N ALA A 30 -9.62 23.00 -35.67
CA ALA A 30 -8.99 23.34 -34.41
C ALA A 30 -9.46 22.49 -33.21
N PRO A 31 -10.78 22.28 -32.96
CA PRO A 31 -11.22 21.49 -31.80
C PRO A 31 -10.86 20.01 -31.91
N LYS A 32 -10.79 19.46 -33.13
CA LYS A 32 -10.42 18.06 -33.35
C LYS A 32 -8.94 17.83 -33.03
N ILE A 33 -8.08 18.76 -33.42
CA ILE A 33 -6.64 18.71 -33.14
C ILE A 33 -6.40 18.86 -31.63
N THR A 34 -7.06 19.82 -30.97
CA THR A 34 -6.92 19.98 -29.52
C THR A 34 -7.44 18.76 -28.75
N ALA A 35 -8.56 18.17 -29.19
CA ALA A 35 -9.09 16.96 -28.57
C ALA A 35 -8.17 15.75 -28.78
N ALA A 36 -7.58 15.59 -29.97
CA ALA A 36 -6.60 14.54 -30.24
C ALA A 36 -5.35 14.70 -29.37
N ASN A 37 -4.79 15.91 -29.29
CA ASN A 37 -3.61 16.18 -28.45
C ASN A 37 -3.92 15.98 -26.96
N ALA A 38 -5.10 16.38 -26.49
CA ALA A 38 -5.54 16.12 -25.13
C ALA A 38 -5.59 14.61 -24.83
N ARG A 39 -6.12 13.80 -25.76
CA ARG A 39 -6.16 12.33 -25.63
C ARG A 39 -4.77 11.70 -25.62
N VAL A 40 -3.86 12.16 -26.47
CA VAL A 40 -2.47 11.69 -26.45
C VAL A 40 -1.84 11.98 -25.09
N SER A 41 -1.99 13.22 -24.59
CA SER A 41 -1.43 13.60 -23.28
C SER A 41 -2.03 12.82 -22.09
N THR A 42 -3.30 12.39 -22.18
CA THR A 42 -3.91 11.56 -21.14
C THR A 42 -3.39 10.13 -21.21
N LEU A 43 -3.28 9.57 -22.41
CA LEU A 43 -2.76 8.22 -22.62
C LEU A 43 -1.28 8.11 -22.21
N GLU A 44 -0.46 9.11 -22.51
CA GLU A 44 0.94 9.15 -22.07
C GLU A 44 1.05 9.19 -20.53
N ARG A 45 0.18 9.96 -19.86
CA ARG A 45 0.15 10.01 -18.40
C ARG A 45 -0.32 8.69 -17.79
N GLU A 46 -1.31 8.05 -18.39
CA GLU A 46 -1.78 6.73 -17.96
C GLU A 46 -0.69 5.68 -18.14
N TYR A 47 0.01 5.69 -19.27
CA TYR A 47 1.14 4.81 -19.53
C TYR A 47 2.26 5.01 -18.51
N ALA A 48 2.69 6.26 -18.28
CA ALA A 48 3.74 6.57 -17.31
C ALA A 48 3.36 6.14 -15.87
N ARG A 49 2.09 6.28 -15.49
CA ARG A 49 1.58 5.78 -14.20
C ARG A 49 1.60 4.26 -14.13
N ALA A 50 1.11 3.58 -15.17
CA ALA A 50 1.10 2.13 -15.23
C ALA A 50 2.53 1.56 -15.18
N GLU A 51 3.46 2.15 -15.93
CA GLU A 51 4.87 1.76 -15.91
C GLU A 51 5.52 2.03 -14.54
N GLY A 52 5.21 3.17 -13.91
CA GLY A 52 5.66 3.49 -12.56
C GLY A 52 5.14 2.51 -11.50
N ASN A 53 3.91 2.00 -11.68
CA ASN A 53 3.32 0.97 -10.81
C ASN A 53 3.95 -0.39 -11.05
N LEU A 54 4.20 -0.79 -12.30
CA LEU A 54 4.90 -2.03 -12.65
C LEU A 54 6.32 -2.05 -12.08
N ARG A 55 7.07 -0.94 -12.17
CA ARG A 55 8.39 -0.85 -11.53
C ARG A 55 8.35 -0.98 -10.00
N GLN A 56 7.19 -0.72 -9.39
CA GLN A 56 6.97 -0.85 -7.96
C GLN A 56 6.39 -2.21 -7.56
N SER A 57 5.85 -3.00 -8.49
CA SER A 57 5.16 -4.26 -8.18
C SER A 57 6.08 -5.23 -7.45
N ASP A 58 7.34 -5.33 -7.85
CA ASP A 58 8.32 -6.21 -7.19
C ASP A 58 8.59 -5.81 -5.74
N ARG A 59 8.59 -4.50 -5.44
CA ARG A 59 8.74 -4.01 -4.07
C ARG A 59 7.50 -4.32 -3.25
N TRP A 60 6.31 -4.07 -3.78
CA TRP A 60 5.05 -4.40 -3.13
C TRP A 60 4.91 -5.91 -2.88
N GLN A 61 5.30 -6.75 -3.85
CA GLN A 61 5.29 -8.20 -3.70
C GLN A 61 6.26 -8.66 -2.62
N LYS A 62 7.47 -8.09 -2.55
CA LYS A 62 8.43 -8.38 -1.47
C LYS A 62 7.88 -7.97 -0.10
N SER A 63 7.25 -6.80 0.00
CA SER A 63 6.62 -6.34 1.23
C SER A 63 5.43 -7.21 1.63
N MET A 64 4.60 -7.63 0.68
CA MET A 64 3.48 -8.54 0.93
C MET A 64 3.99 -9.90 1.39
N ASN A 65 4.97 -10.47 0.69
CA ASN A 65 5.59 -11.73 1.08
C ASN A 65 6.24 -11.61 2.47
N TRP A 66 6.88 -10.48 2.80
CA TRP A 66 7.40 -10.25 4.15
C TRP A 66 6.27 -10.20 5.17
N LEU A 67 5.17 -9.52 4.89
CA LEU A 67 4.01 -9.45 5.78
C LEU A 67 3.39 -10.83 5.99
N GLU A 68 3.10 -11.58 4.93
CA GLU A 68 2.56 -12.94 5.02
C GLU A 68 3.46 -13.91 5.80
N ASN A 69 4.78 -13.73 5.71
CA ASN A 69 5.76 -14.57 6.42
C ASN A 69 6.04 -14.09 7.86
N SER A 70 5.88 -12.80 8.16
CA SER A 70 6.25 -12.21 9.46
C SER A 70 5.05 -11.93 10.36
N GLU A 71 3.88 -11.69 9.77
CA GLU A 71 2.64 -11.51 10.48
C GLU A 71 2.18 -12.87 11.00
N GLY A 72 2.10 -13.00 12.33
CA GLY A 72 1.52 -14.19 12.94
C GLY A 72 0.08 -14.34 12.46
N LYS A 73 -0.30 -15.54 12.00
CA LYS A 73 -1.67 -15.83 11.56
C LYS A 73 -2.67 -15.30 12.60
N PRO A 74 -3.75 -14.61 12.16
CA PRO A 74 -4.80 -14.16 13.06
C PRO A 74 -5.27 -15.33 13.92
N THR A 75 -5.19 -15.17 15.23
CA THR A 75 -5.47 -16.23 16.20
C THR A 75 -6.41 -15.69 17.26
N THR A 76 -7.18 -16.57 17.90
CA THR A 76 -8.06 -16.16 18.99
C THR A 76 -7.25 -15.83 20.23
N TYR A 77 -7.79 -14.98 21.11
CA TYR A 77 -7.13 -14.63 22.37
C TYR A 77 -6.79 -15.87 23.22
N ALA A 78 -7.71 -16.83 23.28
CA ALA A 78 -7.52 -18.08 24.01
C ALA A 78 -6.38 -18.92 23.43
N GLU A 79 -6.29 -19.01 22.10
CA GLU A 79 -5.23 -19.77 21.42
C GLU A 79 -3.87 -19.08 21.58
N ALA A 80 -3.79 -17.75 21.50
CA ALA A 80 -2.57 -16.99 21.77
C ALA A 80 -2.10 -17.15 23.23
N GLN A 81 -3.02 -17.11 24.19
CA GLN A 81 -2.72 -17.36 25.60
C GLN A 81 -2.20 -18.78 25.83
N SER A 82 -2.85 -19.79 25.23
CA SER A 82 -2.43 -21.19 25.33
C SER A 82 -1.04 -21.44 24.72
N LYS A 83 -0.77 -20.87 23.54
CA LYS A 83 0.55 -20.93 22.90
C LYS A 83 1.64 -20.29 23.76
N LEU A 84 1.36 -19.12 24.33
CA LEU A 84 2.29 -18.44 25.22
C LEU A 84 2.58 -19.26 26.48
N GLN A 85 1.55 -19.82 27.12
CA GLN A 85 1.72 -20.73 28.27
C GLN A 85 2.57 -21.95 27.90
N THR A 86 2.26 -22.61 26.78
CA THR A 86 3.01 -23.79 26.33
C THR A 86 4.47 -23.46 26.07
N PHE A 87 4.75 -22.30 25.47
CA PHE A 87 6.12 -21.82 25.25
C PHE A 87 6.85 -21.59 26.57
N MET A 88 6.24 -20.88 27.52
CA MET A 88 6.84 -20.57 28.82
C MET A 88 7.13 -21.84 29.63
N ARG A 89 6.18 -22.79 29.65
CA ARG A 89 6.34 -24.10 30.29
C ARG A 89 7.48 -24.90 29.65
N LYS A 90 7.50 -25.01 28.32
CA LYS A 90 8.57 -25.73 27.61
C LYS A 90 9.96 -25.16 27.91
N GLN A 91 10.08 -23.83 27.98
CA GLN A 91 11.36 -23.18 28.33
C GLN A 91 11.77 -23.43 29.79
N ALA A 92 10.80 -23.51 30.71
CA ALA A 92 11.05 -23.80 32.12
C ALA A 92 11.46 -25.27 32.32
N ASP A 93 10.72 -26.20 31.71
CA ASP A 93 10.98 -27.64 31.77
C ASP A 93 12.36 -27.99 31.17
N ALA A 94 12.71 -27.38 30.04
CA ALA A 94 14.03 -27.56 29.41
C ALA A 94 15.22 -27.17 30.31
N ARG A 95 14.97 -26.38 31.37
CA ARG A 95 15.98 -25.92 32.32
C ARG A 95 15.86 -26.56 33.70
N GLY A 96 14.97 -27.55 33.85
CA GLY A 96 14.73 -28.24 35.11
C GLY A 96 14.07 -27.37 36.18
N LEU A 97 13.39 -26.29 35.79
CA LEU A 97 12.62 -25.47 36.72
C LEU A 97 11.28 -26.14 37.03
N THR A 98 10.89 -26.16 38.31
CA THR A 98 9.59 -26.67 38.72
C THR A 98 8.55 -25.56 38.66
N THR A 99 7.50 -25.75 37.86
CA THR A 99 6.38 -24.82 37.80
C THR A 99 5.39 -25.10 38.93
N ARG A 100 5.17 -24.11 39.81
CA ARG A 100 4.30 -24.23 40.98
C ARG A 100 2.89 -23.71 40.75
N ASP A 101 2.75 -22.68 39.92
CA ASP A 101 1.48 -22.03 39.65
C ASP A 101 1.51 -21.38 38.26
N GLU A 102 0.42 -21.52 37.53
CA GLU A 102 0.22 -20.96 36.19
C GLU A 102 -1.18 -20.35 36.11
N GLY A 103 -1.26 -19.10 35.66
CA GLY A 103 -2.54 -18.40 35.56
C GLY A 103 -2.60 -17.51 34.33
N PHE A 104 -3.77 -17.48 33.70
CA PHE A 104 -4.07 -16.48 32.67
C PHE A 104 -4.43 -15.16 33.33
N LEU A 105 -3.89 -14.07 32.78
CA LEU A 105 -4.29 -12.72 33.15
C LEU A 105 -5.24 -12.16 32.08
N PRO A 106 -6.16 -11.25 32.44
CA PRO A 106 -7.04 -10.60 31.48
C PRO A 106 -6.24 -9.97 30.33
N HIS A 107 -6.72 -10.14 29.10
CA HIS A 107 -6.12 -9.50 27.93
C HIS A 107 -6.31 -7.99 28.00
N VAL A 108 -5.41 -7.24 27.38
CA VAL A 108 -5.48 -5.77 27.29
C VAL A 108 -5.57 -5.40 25.83
N GLU A 109 -6.65 -4.74 25.46
CA GLU A 109 -6.85 -4.21 24.11
C GLU A 109 -6.12 -2.87 23.97
N GLY A 110 -5.38 -2.71 22.88
CA GLY A 110 -4.76 -1.47 22.45
C GLY A 110 -5.30 -1.03 21.08
N PRO A 111 -4.90 0.14 20.56
CA PRO A 111 -5.47 0.70 19.33
C PRO A 111 -5.26 -0.16 18.08
N TYR A 112 -4.17 -0.92 18.04
CA TYR A 112 -3.77 -1.75 16.89
C TYR A 112 -3.26 -3.14 17.30
N TYR A 113 -3.45 -3.54 18.56
CA TYR A 113 -2.95 -4.81 19.07
C TYR A 113 -3.78 -5.28 20.27
N THR A 114 -3.82 -6.59 20.50
CA THR A 114 -4.30 -7.15 21.77
C THR A 114 -3.17 -7.85 22.48
N ARG A 115 -2.93 -7.48 23.74
CA ARG A 115 -1.88 -8.06 24.57
C ARG A 115 -2.44 -9.17 25.44
N VAL A 116 -1.96 -10.39 25.20
CA VAL A 116 -2.18 -11.54 26.09
C VAL A 116 -1.13 -11.57 27.19
N ARG A 117 -1.52 -11.98 28.40
CA ARG A 117 -0.66 -11.99 29.59
C ARG A 117 -0.82 -13.31 30.34
N VAL A 118 0.30 -13.86 30.81
CA VAL A 118 0.36 -15.08 31.62
C VAL A 118 1.18 -14.82 32.88
N LYS A 119 0.79 -15.45 33.98
CA LYS A 119 1.50 -15.43 35.26
C LYS A 119 2.10 -16.81 35.51
N TYR A 120 3.39 -16.82 35.86
CA TYR A 120 4.14 -18.03 36.19
C TYR A 120 4.79 -17.89 37.56
N LYS A 121 4.68 -18.93 38.39
CA LYS A 121 5.46 -19.09 39.61
C LYS A 121 6.39 -20.29 39.42
N LEU A 122 7.68 -20.02 39.31
CA LEU A 122 8.71 -21.03 39.11
C LEU A 122 9.54 -21.22 40.37
N THR A 123 10.18 -22.37 40.50
CA THR A 123 11.15 -22.66 41.57
C THR A 123 12.28 -23.50 41.02
N GLY A 124 13.51 -23.15 41.36
CA GLY A 124 14.73 -23.83 40.93
C GLY A 124 15.97 -23.08 41.39
N MET A 125 17.14 -23.46 40.88
CA MET A 125 18.39 -22.78 41.19
C MET A 125 18.42 -21.40 40.52
N GLU A 126 18.99 -20.41 41.19
CA GLU A 126 19.03 -19.02 40.70
C GLU A 126 19.63 -18.92 39.29
N GLN A 127 20.72 -19.63 39.03
CA GLN A 127 21.37 -19.68 37.72
C GLN A 127 20.42 -20.16 36.61
N GLN A 128 19.58 -21.17 36.89
CA GLN A 128 18.60 -21.70 35.94
C GLN A 128 17.46 -20.69 35.69
N VAL A 129 17.04 -19.96 36.73
CA VAL A 129 16.02 -18.91 36.61
C VAL A 129 16.53 -17.75 35.76
N GLN A 130 17.77 -17.31 35.97
CA GLN A 130 18.37 -16.25 35.16
C GLN A 130 18.50 -16.65 33.68
N GLN A 131 18.99 -17.87 33.42
CA GLN A 131 19.05 -18.41 32.06
C GLN A 131 17.67 -18.54 31.40
N TRP A 132 16.64 -18.90 32.18
CA TRP A 132 15.28 -18.97 31.70
C TRP A 132 14.76 -17.59 31.30
N ILE A 133 14.95 -16.57 32.14
CA ILE A 133 14.56 -15.18 31.82
C ILE A 133 15.23 -14.73 30.52
N MET A 134 16.53 -14.97 30.36
CA MET A 134 17.24 -14.59 29.12
C MET A 134 16.67 -15.28 27.89
N SER A 135 16.28 -16.55 28.00
CA SER A 135 15.72 -17.31 26.87
C SER A 135 14.32 -16.87 26.45
N VAL A 136 13.47 -16.52 27.42
CA VAL A 136 12.12 -16.02 27.14
C VAL A 136 12.17 -14.67 26.41
N HIS A 137 13.18 -13.85 26.69
CA HIS A 137 13.40 -12.57 26.01
C HIS A 137 14.00 -12.70 24.60
N GLN A 138 14.42 -13.91 24.20
CA GLN A 138 14.98 -14.19 22.88
C GLN A 138 14.17 -15.28 22.15
N PRO A 139 12.91 -15.00 21.73
CA PRO A 139 12.03 -16.00 21.13
C PRO A 139 12.45 -16.46 19.71
N ARG A 140 13.59 -16.00 19.18
CA ARG A 140 14.06 -16.22 17.79
C ARG A 140 15.36 -17.03 17.66
N GLN A 141 15.81 -17.72 18.71
CA GLN A 141 16.84 -18.75 18.54
C GLN A 141 16.20 -20.11 18.25
#